data_AF-A0AB38F609-F1
#
_entry.id   AF-A0AB38F609-F1
#
_cell.length_a   1.000
_cell.length_b   1.000
_cell.length_c   1.000
_cell.angle_alpha   90.00
_cell.angle_beta   90.00
_cell.angle_gamma   90.00
#
_symmetry.space_group_name_H-M   'P 1'
#
loop_
_entity.id
_entity.type
_entity.pdbx_description
1 polymer ?
#
loop_
_entity_poly.entity_id
_entity_poly.type
_entity_poly.pdbx_seq_one_letter_code
_entity_poly.pdbx_strand_id
1 'polypeptide(L)'
;MEGTAQSSIPLGDVLNSRRRRTIVGRRVERELVRAGLESADPQLSVLFLHGPGGIGKTTLLGEFAEIAAETGASVARLDGRDA
;
A
#
# COMPACT_ATOMS: atom_id res chain seq x y z
N MET A 1 -41.49 5.33 13.96
CA MET A 1 -41.09 4.74 12.67
C MET A 1 -39.83 5.48 12.26
N GLU A 2 -38.71 4.77 12.23
CA GLU A 2 -37.42 5.06 11.56
C GLU A 2 -36.29 4.44 12.38
N GLY A 3 -35.83 3.29 11.90
CA GLY A 3 -34.70 2.55 12.45
C GLY A 3 -33.40 3.23 12.05
N THR A 4 -32.55 3.46 13.04
CA THR A 4 -31.17 3.90 12.88
C THR A 4 -30.39 2.87 12.07
N ALA A 5 -30.01 3.22 10.84
CA ALA A 5 -29.11 2.41 10.03
C ALA A 5 -27.74 2.35 10.73
N GLN A 6 -27.41 1.21 11.34
CA GLN A 6 -26.06 0.92 11.78
C GLN A 6 -25.16 0.83 10.54
N SER A 7 -24.27 1.79 10.34
CA SER A 7 -23.25 1.71 9.31
C SER A 7 -22.21 0.66 9.71
N SER A 8 -22.42 -0.58 9.30
CA SER A 8 -21.41 -1.64 9.45
C SER A 8 -20.27 -1.39 8.47
N ILE A 9 -19.03 -1.29 8.98
CA ILE A 9 -17.84 -1.27 8.13
C ILE A 9 -17.82 -2.56 7.29
N PRO A 10 -17.59 -2.50 5.97
CA PRO A 10 -17.48 -3.69 5.14
C PRO A 10 -16.42 -4.64 5.69
N LEU A 11 -16.74 -5.94 5.75
CA LEU A 11 -15.82 -6.97 6.22
C LEU A 11 -14.49 -6.94 5.44
N GLY A 12 -14.55 -6.60 4.15
CA GLY A 12 -13.38 -6.38 3.30
C GLY A 12 -12.43 -5.32 3.88
N ASP A 13 -12.95 -4.19 4.34
CA ASP A 13 -12.15 -3.09 4.89
C ASP A 13 -11.56 -3.43 6.25
N VAL A 14 -12.31 -4.16 7.08
CA VAL A 14 -11.82 -4.68 8.37
C VAL A 14 -10.67 -5.67 8.14
N LEU A 15 -10.83 -6.60 7.20
CA LEU A 15 -9.81 -7.58 6.84
C LEU A 15 -8.58 -6.92 6.21
N ASN A 16 -8.78 -5.93 5.34
CA ASN A 16 -7.69 -5.21 4.70
C ASN A 16 -6.89 -4.39 5.72
N SER A 17 -7.59 -3.72 6.65
CA SER A 17 -6.96 -2.98 7.75
C SER A 17 -6.19 -3.89 8.71
N ARG A 18 -6.68 -5.11 8.97
CA ARG A 18 -5.92 -6.10 9.76
C ARG A 18 -4.70 -6.63 8.99
N ARG A 19 -4.81 -6.89 7.69
CA ARG A 19 -3.68 -7.34 6.84
C ARG A 19 -2.57 -6.30 6.78
N ARG A 20 -2.89 -5.02 6.63
CA ARG A 20 -1.92 -3.90 6.69
C ARG A 20 -1.14 -3.90 8.01
N ARG A 21 -1.79 -4.26 9.11
CA ARG A 21 -1.16 -4.39 10.44
C ARG A 21 -0.34 -5.68 10.65
N THR A 22 -0.32 -6.61 9.69
CA THR A 22 0.40 -7.90 9.83
C THR A 22 1.38 -8.11 8.67
N ILE A 23 2.22 -7.11 8.42
CA ILE A 23 3.34 -7.25 7.48
C ILE A 23 4.58 -7.64 8.29
N VAL A 24 5.08 -8.85 8.02
CA VAL A 24 6.29 -9.37 8.64
C VAL A 24 7.46 -9.15 7.68
N GLY A 25 8.52 -8.49 8.16
CA GLY A 25 9.66 -8.11 7.32
C GLY A 25 9.36 -6.91 6.43
N ARG A 26 10.19 -6.70 5.39
CA ARG A 26 10.05 -5.63 4.38
C ARG A 26 10.46 -4.21 4.79
N ARG A 27 11.21 -4.07 5.90
CA ARG A 27 11.80 -2.79 6.32
C ARG A 27 12.69 -2.19 5.24
N VAL A 28 13.53 -3.01 4.61
CA VAL A 28 14.47 -2.56 3.57
C VAL A 28 13.71 -1.95 2.38
N GLU A 29 12.67 -2.62 1.92
CA GLU A 29 11.86 -2.18 0.79
C GLU A 29 11.10 -0.88 1.11
N ARG A 30 10.58 -0.73 2.33
CA ARG A 30 9.92 0.51 2.79
C ARG A 30 10.90 1.67 2.88
N GLU A 31 12.06 1.45 3.48
CA GLU A 31 13.11 2.49 3.59
C GLU A 31 13.63 2.90 2.21
N LEU A 32 13.75 1.96 1.27
CA LEU A 32 14.15 2.26 -0.10
C LEU A 32 13.17 3.23 -0.78
N VAL A 33 11.86 2.97 -0.66
CA VAL A 33 10.82 3.84 -1.24
C VAL A 33 10.79 5.19 -0.53
N ARG A 34 10.83 5.21 0.80
CA ARG A 34 10.87 6.45 1.59
C ARG A 34 12.06 7.32 1.19
N ALA A 35 13.27 6.76 1.19
CA ALA A 35 14.49 7.47 0.82
C ALA A 35 14.45 7.98 -0.63
N GLY A 36 13.88 7.19 -1.54
CA GLY A 36 13.69 7.62 -2.93
C GLY A 36 12.74 8.82 -3.06
N LEU A 37 11.64 8.81 -2.31
CA LEU A 37 10.64 9.89 -2.34
C LEU A 37 11.07 11.17 -1.61
N GLU A 38 11.88 11.03 -0.54
CA GLU A 38 12.40 12.16 0.23
C GLU A 38 13.65 12.78 -0.41
N SER A 39 14.27 12.12 -1.40
CA SER A 39 15.45 12.65 -2.10
C SER A 39 15.10 13.79 -3.06
N ALA A 40 15.80 14.92 -2.93
CA ALA A 40 15.73 16.03 -3.88
C ALA A 40 16.32 15.69 -5.26
N ASP A 41 17.19 14.67 -5.32
CA ASP A 41 17.72 14.08 -6.56
C ASP A 41 17.47 12.56 -6.52
N PRO A 42 16.27 12.11 -6.96
CA PRO A 42 15.89 10.72 -6.81
C PRO A 42 16.63 9.82 -7.82
N GLN A 43 17.59 9.03 -7.29
CA GLN A 43 18.29 8.01 -8.07
C GLN A 43 17.43 6.76 -8.38
N LEU A 44 16.24 6.67 -7.79
CA LEU A 44 15.31 5.55 -7.95
C LEU A 44 14.11 5.99 -8.80
N SER A 45 14.15 5.70 -10.10
CA SER A 45 13.01 5.97 -10.99
C SER A 45 12.01 4.82 -11.07
N VAL A 46 12.48 3.58 -10.90
CA VAL A 46 11.65 2.36 -11.03
C VAL A 46 12.08 1.31 -10.00
N LEU A 47 11.11 0.77 -9.25
CA LEU A 47 11.29 -0.37 -8.36
C LEU A 47 10.48 -1.56 -8.87
N PHE A 48 11.16 -2.66 -9.23
CA PHE A 48 10.50 -3.89 -9.70
C PHE A 48 10.45 -4.96 -8.60
N LEU A 49 9.24 -5.32 -8.16
CA LEU A 49 9.03 -6.35 -7.15
C LEU A 49 8.76 -7.72 -7.79
N HIS A 50 9.60 -8.70 -7.50
CA HIS A 50 9.42 -10.09 -7.93
C HIS A 50 9.37 -11.06 -6.75
N GLY A 51 8.79 -12.24 -6.98
CA GLY A 51 8.75 -13.31 -5.97
C GLY A 51 7.57 -14.26 -6.15
N PRO A 52 7.49 -15.34 -5.35
CA PRO A 52 6.44 -16.34 -5.43
C PRO A 52 5.02 -15.76 -5.32
N GLY A 53 4.04 -16.49 -5.86
CA GLY A 53 2.62 -16.17 -5.68
C GLY A 53 2.24 -16.13 -4.20
N GLY A 54 1.36 -15.21 -3.81
CA GLY A 54 0.87 -15.13 -2.42
C GLY A 54 1.83 -14.57 -1.38
N ILE A 55 3.08 -14.22 -1.72
CA ILE A 55 4.08 -13.71 -0.76
C ILE A 55 3.82 -12.28 -0.23
N GLY A 56 2.71 -11.65 -0.65
CA GLY A 56 2.32 -10.32 -0.17
C GLY A 56 2.82 -9.13 -0.99
N LYS A 57 3.22 -9.32 -2.27
CA LYS A 57 3.65 -8.20 -3.14
C LYS A 57 2.57 -7.12 -3.29
N THR A 58 1.32 -7.50 -3.51
CA THR A 58 0.19 -6.54 -3.61
C THR A 58 -0.04 -5.80 -2.29
N THR A 59 0.12 -6.48 -1.16
CA THR A 59 0.07 -5.84 0.16
C THR A 59 1.19 -4.82 0.32
N LEU A 60 2.42 -5.18 -0.11
CA LEU A 60 3.58 -4.28 -0.06
C LEU A 60 3.41 -3.03 -0.93
N LEU A 61 2.79 -3.15 -2.12
CA LEU A 61 2.43 -1.99 -2.95
C LEU A 61 1.43 -1.05 -2.24
N GLY A 62 0.53 -1.59 -1.42
CA GLY A 62 -0.37 -0.80 -0.57
C GLY A 62 0.40 0.03 0.46
N GLU A 63 1.42 -0.53 1.10
CA GLU A 63 2.28 0.21 2.04
C GLU A 63 3.09 1.30 1.33
N PHE A 64 3.56 1.05 0.11
CA PHE A 64 4.26 2.07 -0.66
C PHE A 64 3.35 3.25 -0.98
N ALA A 65 2.08 3.00 -1.27
CA ALA A 65 1.08 4.05 -1.42
C ALA A 65 0.89 4.86 -0.13
N GLU A 66 0.86 4.20 1.04
CA GLU A 66 0.78 4.90 2.32
C GLU A 66 2.02 5.76 2.59
N ILE A 67 3.23 5.22 2.37
CA ILE A 67 4.49 5.97 2.48
C ILE A 67 4.50 7.17 1.53
N ALA A 68 4.05 6.99 0.28
CA ALA A 68 3.98 8.07 -0.69
C ALA A 68 3.00 9.17 -0.28
N ALA A 69 1.83 8.80 0.26
CA ALA A 69 0.90 9.77 0.82
C ALA A 69 1.50 10.53 2.02
N GLU A 70 2.23 9.84 2.90
CA GLU A 70 2.94 10.46 4.04
C GLU A 70 4.02 11.45 3.61
N THR A 71 4.71 11.20 2.50
CA THR A 71 5.74 12.11 1.94
C THR A 71 5.16 13.20 1.05
N GLY A 72 3.83 13.26 0.89
CA GLY A 72 3.14 14.23 0.04
C GLY A 72 3.19 13.92 -1.46
N ALA A 73 3.66 12.73 -1.84
CA ALA A 73 3.65 12.28 -3.23
C ALA A 73 2.25 11.82 -3.66
N SER A 74 1.92 12.05 -4.93
CA SER A 74 0.68 11.56 -5.53
C SER A 74 0.79 10.06 -5.84
N VAL A 75 -0.30 9.31 -5.59
CA VAL A 75 -0.36 7.87 -5.83
C VAL A 75 -1.36 7.55 -6.93
N ALA A 76 -0.88 6.86 -7.97
CA ALA A 76 -1.73 6.22 -8.97
C ALA A 76 -1.57 4.70 -8.87
N ARG A 77 -2.69 3.99 -8.68
CA ARG A 77 -2.73 2.52 -8.66
C ARG A 77 -3.23 2.02 -10.01
N LEU A 78 -2.46 1.14 -10.64
CA LEU A 78 -2.80 0.50 -11.91
C LEU A 78 -2.77 -1.02 -11.73
N ASP A 79 -3.88 -1.69 -12.01
CA ASP A 79 -3.94 -3.15 -12.12
C ASP A 79 -4.19 -3.51 -13.60
N GLY A 80 -3.59 -4.60 -14.10
CA GLY A 80 -3.82 -5.06 -15.47
C GLY A 80 -5.26 -5.51 -15.74
N ARG A 81 -6.11 -5.50 -14.70
CA ARG A 81 -7.55 -5.77 -14.75
C ARG A 81 -8.41 -4.51 -14.87
N ASP A 82 -7.82 -3.33 -14.69
CA ASP A 82 -8.53 -2.03 -14.69
C ASP A 82 -8.62 -1.41 -16.11
N ALA A 83 -8.48 -2.23 -17.16
CA ALA A 83 -8.50 -1.81 -18.57
C ALA A 83 -9.91 -1.64 -19.14
#